data_AF-A0A2H6GXI3-F1
#
_entry.id   AF-A0A2H6GXI3-F1
#
_cell.length_a   1.000
_cell.length_b   1.000
_cell.length_c   1.000
_cell.angle_alpha   90.00
_cell.angle_beta   90.00
_cell.angle_gamma   90.00
#
_symmetry.space_group_name_H-M   'P 1'
#
loop_
_entity.id
_entity.type
_entity.pdbx_description
1 polymer ?
#
loop_
_entity_poly.entity_id
_entity_poly.type
_entity_poly.pdbx_seq_one_letter_code
_entity_poly.pdbx_strand_id
1 'polypeptide(L)' 'MDYKTISHHINILMENGLITQAKPGYGAVYFLSDEMEADYSHFEEQFPLAEKSKNKVKGGVGA' A
#
# COMPACT_ATOMS: atom_id res chain seq x y z
N MET A 1 -10.73 -15.66 -5.06
CA MET A 1 -10.54 -14.20 -4.92
C MET A 1 -10.96 -13.83 -3.50
N ASP A 2 -10.00 -13.54 -2.62
CA ASP A 2 -10.29 -13.21 -1.21
C ASP A 2 -10.67 -11.74 -1.04
N TYR A 3 -11.90 -11.41 -1.44
CA TYR A 3 -12.45 -10.06 -1.31
C TYR A 3 -12.49 -9.57 0.15
N LYS A 4 -12.67 -10.47 1.13
CA LYS A 4 -12.64 -10.13 2.56
C LYS A 4 -11.28 -9.56 2.97
N THR A 5 -10.19 -10.12 2.47
CA THR A 5 -8.83 -9.68 2.81
C THR A 5 -8.58 -8.29 2.23
N ILE A 6 -8.94 -8.05 0.97
CA ILE A 6 -8.81 -6.74 0.34
C ILE A 6 -9.65 -5.69 1.08
N SER A 7 -10.92 -5.97 1.37
CA SER A 7 -11.78 -5.03 2.10
C SER A 7 -11.25 -4.73 3.51
N HIS A 8 -10.68 -5.73 4.19
CA HIS A 8 -10.05 -5.53 5.49
C HIS A 8 -8.86 -4.58 5.41
N HIS A 9 -7.98 -4.74 4.41
CA HIS A 9 -6.85 -3.83 4.22
C HIS A 9 -7.29 -2.41 3.85
N ILE A 10 -8.30 -2.25 2.99
CA ILE A 10 -8.86 -0.93 2.65
C ILE A 10 -9.35 -0.24 3.93
N ASN A 11 -10.07 -0.96 4.80
CA ASN A 11 -10.53 -0.39 6.06
C ASN A 11 -9.36 0.07 6.94
N ILE A 12 -8.32 -0.75 7.08
CA ILE A 12 -7.12 -0.37 7.85
C ILE A 12 -6.45 0.89 7.27
N LEU A 13 -6.26 0.96 5.96
CA LEU A 13 -5.63 2.11 5.32
C LEU A 13 -6.45 3.39 5.53
N MET A 14 -7.77 3.27 5.48
CA MET A 14 -8.70 4.38 5.69
C MET A 14 -8.75 4.81 7.17
N GLU A 15 -8.74 3.86 8.10
CA GLU A 15 -8.64 4.11 9.55
C GLU A 15 -7.34 4.84 9.94
N ASN A 16 -6.25 4.58 9.21
CA ASN A 16 -4.97 5.25 9.41
C ASN A 16 -4.83 6.55 8.58
N GLY A 17 -5.89 6.99 7.91
CA GLY A 17 -5.88 8.25 7.16
C GLY A 17 -4.99 8.24 5.91
N LEU A 18 -4.62 7.07 5.39
CA LEU A 18 -3.79 6.96 4.18
C LEU A 18 -4.59 7.07 2.88
N ILE A 19 -5.88 6.69 2.93
CA ILE A 19 -6.79 6.75 1.80
C ILE A 19 -8.14 7.34 2.20
N THR A 20 -8.85 7.91 1.23
CA THR A 20 -10.20 8.47 1.37
C THR A 20 -11.18 7.76 0.43
N GLN A 21 -12.45 7.66 0.82
CA GLN A 21 -13.50 7.09 -0.02
C GLN A 21 -14.30 8.22 -0.68
N ALA A 22 -14.39 8.23 -2.01
CA ALA A 22 -15.16 9.25 -2.72
C ALA A 22 -16.67 9.04 -2.66
N LYS A 23 -17.13 7.78 -2.67
CA LYS A 23 -18.55 7.44 -2.53
C LYS A 23 -18.74 6.05 -1.90
N PRO A 24 -19.69 5.88 -0.96
CA PRO A 24 -20.01 4.57 -0.40
C PRO A 24 -20.83 3.71 -1.37
N GLY A 25 -20.72 2.38 -1.20
CA GLY A 25 -21.53 1.40 -1.92
C GLY A 25 -20.73 0.50 -2.86
N TYR A 26 -21.44 -0.28 -3.68
CA TYR A 26 -20.82 -1.15 -4.67
C TYR A 26 -20.12 -0.31 -5.74
N GLY A 27 -18.83 -0.58 -5.97
CA GLY A 27 -18.00 0.23 -6.86
C GLY A 27 -17.44 1.50 -6.21
N ALA A 28 -17.32 1.53 -4.88
CA ALA A 28 -16.62 2.59 -4.18
C ALA A 28 -15.21 2.81 -4.73
N VAL A 29 -14.87 4.06 -5.00
CA VAL A 29 -13.54 4.49 -5.45
C VAL A 29 -12.79 5.09 -4.27
N TYR A 30 -11.53 4.70 -4.12
CA TYR A 30 -10.65 5.16 -3.07
C TYR A 30 -9.50 5.97 -3.67
N PHE A 31 -9.15 7.06 -3.01
CA PHE A 31 -8.05 7.95 -3.37
C PHE A 31 -7.05 8.00 -2.22
N LEU A 32 -5.83 8.49 -2.46
CA LEU A 32 -4.94 8.86 -1.36
C LEU A 32 -5.60 9.97 -0.53
N SER A 33 -5.23 10.07 0.74
CA SER A 33 -5.52 11.28 1.50
C SER A 33 -4.64 12.43 1.05
N ASP A 34 -5.09 13.66 1.30
CA ASP A 34 -4.32 14.87 0.97
C ASP A 34 -2.92 14.84 1.62
N GLU A 35 -2.83 14.32 2.85
CA GLU A 35 -1.56 14.13 3.57
C GLU A 35 -0.64 13.14 2.85
N MET A 36 -1.19 11.99 2.43
CA MET A 36 -0.41 10.96 1.74
C MET A 36 -0.03 11.35 0.31
N GLU A 37 -0.86 12.16 -0.35
CA GLU A 37 -0.56 12.70 -1.68
C GLU A 37 0.55 13.76 -1.61
N ALA A 38 0.56 14.60 -0.57
CA ALA A 38 1.62 15.60 -0.36
C ALA A 38 3.01 14.97 -0.14
N ASP A 39 3.06 13.86 0.59
CA ASP A 39 4.30 13.15 0.92
C ASP A 39 4.58 11.94 0.01
N TYR A 40 3.82 11.78 -1.08
CA TYR A 40 3.90 10.59 -1.94
C TYR A 40 5.30 10.38 -2.54
N SER A 41 5.98 11.46 -2.91
CA SER A 41 7.35 11.40 -3.45
C SER A 41 8.35 10.81 -2.45
N HIS A 42 8.18 11.11 -1.15
CA HIS A 42 9.03 10.53 -0.10
C HIS A 42 8.79 9.02 0.02
N PHE A 43 7.53 8.59 -0.06
CA PHE A 43 7.19 7.18 -0.08
C PHE A 43 7.80 6.45 -1.28
N GLU A 44 7.69 7.01 -2.49
CA GLU A 44 8.27 6.42 -3.70
C GLU A 44 9.79 6.29 -3.65
N GLU A 45 10.50 7.20 -3.01
CA GLU A 45 11.95 7.12 -2.84
C GLU A 45 12.38 5.96 -1.91
N GLN A 46 11.56 5.64 -0.89
CA GLN A 46 11.84 4.56 0.06
C GLN A 46 11.37 3.19 -0.44
N PHE A 47 10.34 3.15 -1.29
CA PHE A 47 9.78 1.91 -1.82
C PHE A 47 10.77 1.00 -2.62
N PRO A 48 11.69 1.51 -3.47
CA PRO A 48 12.66 0.68 -4.20
C PRO A 48 13.65 -0.06 -3.27
N LEU A 49 13.74 0.30 -1.99
CA LEU A 49 14.52 -0.45 -1.00
C LEU A 49 13.81 -1.74 -0.56
N ALA A 50 12.47 -1.75 -0.52
CA ALA A 50 11.70 -2.94 -0.19
C ALA A 50 11.84 -4.04 -1.24
N GLU A 51 12.03 -3.67 -2.52
CA GLU A 51 12.24 -4.60 -3.62
C GLU A 51 13.68 -5.16 -3.64
N LYS A 52 14.69 -4.30 -3.39
CA LYS A 52 16.10 -4.71 -3.29
C LYS A 52 16.38 -5.64 -2.11
N SER A 53 15.64 -5.49 -1.01
CA SER A 53 15.73 -6.37 0.17
C SER A 53 15.38 -7.83 -0.15
N LYS A 54 14.37 -8.07 -1.00
CA LYS A 54 13.94 -9.43 -1.38
C LYS A 54 14.96 -10.19 -2.25
N ASN A 55 15.79 -9.48 -3.03
CA ASN A 55 16.81 -10.12 -3.88
C ASN A 55 18.11 -10.49 -3.15
N LYS A 56 18.38 -9.94 -1.95
CA LYS A 56 19.59 -10.26 -1.20
C LYS A 56 19.52 -11.60 -0.45
N VAL A 57 18.31 -12.13 -0.22
CA VAL A 57 18.08 -13.39 0.52
C VAL A 57 18.22 -14.64 -0.36
N LYS A 58 18.10 -14.53 -1.69
CA LYS A 58 18.18 -15.69 -2.61
C LYS A 58 19.58 -16.02 -3.13
N GLY A 59 20.61 -15.23 -2.79
CA GLY A 59 22.00 -15.42 -3.27
C GLY A 59 22.95 -16.13 -2.30
N GLY A 60 22.44 -16.64 -1.17
CA GLY A 60 23.27 -17.17 -0.07
C GLY A 60 22.92 -18.59 0.37
N VAL A 61 22.67 -19.52 -0.56
CA VAL A 61 22.81 -20.96 -0.30
C VAL A 61 23.46 -21.57 -1.54
N GLY A 62 24.78 -21.73 -1.47
CA GLY A 62 25.62 -22.20 -2.55
C GLY A 62 27.07 -22.24 -2.07
N ALA A 63 27.31 -22.96 -0.98
CA ALA A 63 28.61 -23.43 -0.53
C ALA A 63 28.48 -24.93 -0.27
#